data_AF-A0A3P7JC60-F1
#
_entry.id   AF-A0A3P7JC60-F1
#
_cell.length_a   1.000
_cell.length_b   1.000
_cell.length_c   1.000
_cell.angle_alpha   90.00
_cell.angle_beta   90.00
_cell.angle_gamma   90.00
#
_symmetry.space_group_name_H-M   'P 1'
#
loop_
_entity.id
_entity.type
_entity.pdbx_description
1 polymer ?
#
loop_
_entity_poly.entity_id
_entity_poly.type
_entity_poly.pdbx_seq_one_letter_code
_entity_poly.pdbx_strand_id
1 'polypeptide(L)'
;MRCRMRKQLFIQRNKVCDLSLILAIAGLLFVIIDAELTALSPTTHITKGHNLSLFLRSLAVLTTVCLMCCLINYHAIEVKIALIDSGADDWRVAVSMDRIIKLSMELAICAVCPFPG
;
A
#
# COMPACT_ATOMS: atom_id res chain seq x y z
N MET A 1 32.25 0.67 -10.58
CA MET A 1 31.03 -0.15 -10.47
C MET A 1 29.86 0.52 -9.73
N ARG A 2 30.08 1.36 -8.70
CA ARG A 2 29.04 2.06 -7.91
C ARG A 2 27.96 2.81 -8.73
N CYS A 3 28.32 3.52 -9.82
CA CYS A 3 27.34 4.23 -10.66
C CYS A 3 26.29 3.31 -11.34
N ARG A 4 26.67 2.09 -11.75
CA ARG A 4 25.72 1.14 -12.36
C ARG A 4 24.72 0.62 -11.32
N MET A 5 25.20 0.35 -10.10
CA MET A 5 24.37 -0.12 -8.98
C MET A 5 23.35 0.94 -8.54
N ARG A 6 23.76 2.22 -8.46
CA ARG A 6 22.84 3.34 -8.21
C ARG A 6 21.74 3.44 -9.27
N LYS A 7 22.08 3.38 -10.57
CA LYS A 7 21.09 3.41 -11.65
C LYS A 7 20.07 2.26 -11.53
N GLN A 8 20.51 1.04 -11.23
CA GLN A 8 19.59 -0.09 -11.07
C GLN A 8 18.65 0.08 -9.88
N LEU A 9 19.14 0.60 -8.75
CA LEU A 9 18.31 0.87 -7.58
C LEU A 9 17.27 1.97 -7.84
N PHE A 10 17.64 3.03 -8.56
CA PHE A 10 16.67 4.06 -8.99
C PHE A 10 15.57 3.48 -9.90
N ILE A 11 15.93 2.60 -10.85
CA ILE A 11 14.95 1.94 -11.72
C ILE A 11 14.03 1.02 -10.90
N GLN A 12 14.59 0.24 -9.97
CA GLN A 12 13.81 -0.63 -9.10
C GLN A 12 12.85 0.18 -8.21
N ARG A 13 13.33 1.29 -7.65
CA ARG A 13 12.51 2.23 -6.88
C ARG A 13 11.35 2.77 -7.72
N ASN A 14 11.59 3.15 -8.98
CA ASN A 14 10.53 3.63 -9.86
C ASN A 14 9.47 2.56 -10.12
N LYS A 15 9.88 1.33 -10.39
CA LYS A 15 8.95 0.20 -10.57
C LYS A 15 8.09 -0.06 -9.34
N VAL A 16 8.68 0.01 -8.15
CA VAL A 16 7.94 -0.16 -6.89
C VAL A 16 6.95 1.01 -6.69
N CYS A 17 7.35 2.23 -7.04
CA CYS A 17 6.49 3.41 -7.02
C CYS A 17 5.30 3.26 -7.97
N ASP A 18 5.55 2.87 -9.23
CA ASP A 18 4.50 2.66 -10.24
C ASP A 18 3.54 1.55 -9.81
N LEU A 19 4.05 0.44 -9.25
CA LEU A 19 3.23 -0.65 -8.71
C LEU A 19 2.38 -0.19 -7.52
N SER A 20 2.95 0.61 -6.60
CA SER A 20 2.20 1.15 -5.45
C SER A 20 1.06 2.08 -5.90
N LEU A 21 1.28 2.89 -6.94
CA LEU A 21 0.25 3.76 -7.51
C LEU A 21 -0.89 2.94 -8.11
N ILE A 22 -0.57 1.90 -8.89
CA ILE A 22 -1.57 1.01 -9.50
C ILE A 22 -2.39 0.29 -8.43
N LEU A 23 -1.74 -0.25 -7.38
CA LEU A 23 -2.42 -0.88 -6.26
C LEU A 23 -3.31 0.11 -5.48
N ALA A 24 -2.90 1.38 -5.36
CA ALA A 24 -3.66 2.41 -4.67
C ALA A 24 -4.97 2.70 -5.42
N ILE A 25 -4.85 2.89 -6.74
CA ILE A 25 -5.99 3.17 -7.61
C ILE A 25 -6.94 1.96 -7.62
N ALA A 26 -6.42 0.75 -7.71
CA ALA A 26 -7.22 -0.47 -7.66
C ALA A 26 -7.99 -0.62 -6.33
N GLY A 27 -7.31 -0.41 -5.19
CA GLY A 27 -7.94 -0.44 -3.86
C GLY A 27 -9.04 0.61 -3.71
N LEU A 28 -8.79 1.84 -4.18
CA LEU A 28 -9.78 2.91 -4.19
C LEU A 28 -11.00 2.55 -5.04
N LEU A 29 -10.80 1.97 -6.23
CA LEU A 29 -11.88 1.52 -7.10
C LEU A 29 -12.74 0.44 -6.42
N PHE A 30 -12.13 -0.54 -5.76
CA PHE A 30 -12.88 -1.58 -5.03
C PHE A 30 -13.73 -1.00 -3.89
N VAL A 31 -13.20 -0.02 -3.15
CA VAL A 31 -13.95 0.68 -2.08
C VAL A 31 -15.12 1.47 -2.65
N ILE A 32 -14.93 2.20 -3.76
CA ILE A 32 -16.00 2.95 -4.42
C ILE A 32 -17.10 2.01 -4.91
N ILE A 33 -16.73 0.90 -5.55
CA ILE A 33 -17.70 -0.10 -6.03
C ILE A 33 -18.51 -0.68 -4.87
N ASP A 34 -17.89 -1.02 -3.74
CA ASP A 34 -18.59 -1.49 -2.53
C ASP A 34 -19.55 -0.43 -1.97
N ALA A 35 -19.15 0.84 -1.98
CA ALA A 35 -19.98 1.96 -1.52
C ALA A 35 -21.22 2.17 -2.41
N GLU A 36 -21.03 2.18 -3.74
CA GLU A 36 -22.12 2.30 -4.71
C GLU A 36 -23.09 1.10 -4.60
N LEU A 37 -22.58 -0.13 -4.51
CA LEU A 37 -23.40 -1.33 -4.28
C LEU A 37 -24.21 -1.24 -2.99
N THR A 38 -23.62 -0.72 -1.91
CA THR A 38 -24.30 -0.51 -0.64
C THR A 38 -25.41 0.54 -0.75
N ALA A 39 -25.17 1.62 -1.52
CA ALA A 39 -26.11 2.70 -1.77
C ALA A 39 -27.31 2.27 -2.65
N LEU A 40 -27.12 1.34 -3.60
CA LEU A 40 -28.17 0.80 -4.48
C LEU A 40 -28.98 -0.35 -3.85
N SER A 41 -28.59 -0.84 -2.68
CA SER A 41 -29.27 -1.94 -1.99
C SER A 41 -30.77 -1.72 -1.65
N PRO A 42 -31.26 -0.52 -1.26
CA PRO A 42 -32.67 -0.33 -0.92
C PRO A 42 -33.62 -0.35 -2.13
N THR A 43 -33.14 -0.18 -3.36
CA THR A 43 -33.98 -0.12 -4.57
C THR A 43 -33.97 -1.40 -5.40
N THR A 44 -32.97 -2.27 -5.24
CA THR A 44 -32.75 -3.43 -6.13
C THR A 44 -33.06 -4.79 -5.52
N HIS A 45 -33.40 -4.88 -4.23
CA HIS A 45 -33.55 -6.15 -3.51
C HIS A 45 -32.31 -7.08 -3.66
N ILE A 46 -31.16 -6.53 -4.06
CA ILE A 46 -29.85 -7.17 -3.99
C ILE A 46 -29.42 -7.03 -2.54
N THR A 47 -29.56 -8.12 -1.80
CA THR A 47 -29.30 -8.20 -0.36
C THR A 47 -27.87 -7.71 -0.05
N LYS A 48 -27.74 -6.80 0.93
CA LYS A 48 -26.46 -6.29 1.51
C LYS A 48 -25.48 -7.38 2.01
N GLY A 49 -25.87 -8.66 1.93
CA GLY A 49 -25.14 -9.82 2.45
C GLY A 49 -24.70 -10.82 1.39
N HIS A 50 -24.74 -10.48 0.10
CA HIS A 50 -24.22 -11.39 -0.93
C HIS A 50 -22.68 -11.45 -0.85
N ASN A 51 -22.12 -12.65 -1.05
CA ASN A 51 -20.67 -12.93 -0.99
C ASN A 51 -19.78 -11.92 -1.74
N LEU A 52 -20.36 -11.18 -2.70
CA LEU A 52 -19.72 -10.13 -3.47
C LEU A 52 -19.21 -8.94 -2.63
N SER A 53 -19.98 -8.39 -1.68
CA SER A 53 -19.51 -7.26 -0.85
C SER A 53 -18.39 -7.70 0.10
N LEU A 54 -18.51 -8.90 0.68
CA LEU A 54 -17.45 -9.50 1.48
C LEU A 54 -16.18 -9.71 0.64
N PHE A 55 -16.32 -10.19 -0.59
CA PHE A 55 -15.20 -10.39 -1.50
C PHE A 55 -14.53 -9.08 -1.90
N LEU A 56 -15.29 -8.03 -2.23
CA LEU A 56 -14.77 -6.70 -2.56
C LEU A 56 -14.03 -6.07 -1.39
N ARG A 57 -14.57 -6.17 -0.16
CA ARG A 57 -13.88 -5.68 1.05
C ARG A 57 -12.61 -6.47 1.34
N SER A 58 -12.64 -7.79 1.18
CA SER A 58 -11.45 -8.64 1.32
C SER A 58 -10.37 -8.29 0.30
N LEU A 59 -10.74 -8.07 -0.97
CA LEU A 59 -9.82 -7.60 -2.01
C LEU A 59 -9.26 -6.20 -1.70
N ALA A 60 -10.09 -5.28 -1.21
CA ALA A 60 -9.62 -3.95 -0.80
C ALA A 60 -8.57 -4.06 0.32
N VAL A 61 -8.82 -4.87 1.35
CA VAL A 61 -7.84 -5.14 2.42
C VAL A 61 -6.58 -5.82 1.88
N LEU A 62 -6.70 -6.77 0.95
CA LEU A 62 -5.54 -7.42 0.34
C LEU A 62 -4.70 -6.41 -0.47
N THR A 63 -5.35 -5.52 -1.23
CA THR A 63 -4.65 -4.48 -2.00
C THR A 63 -3.91 -3.51 -1.10
N THR A 64 -4.47 -3.13 0.05
CA THR A 64 -3.79 -2.26 1.01
C THR A 64 -2.60 -2.95 1.68
N VAL A 65 -2.72 -4.23 2.05
CA VAL A 65 -1.59 -5.03 2.55
C VAL A 65 -0.46 -5.14 1.52
N CYS A 66 -0.79 -5.45 0.26
CA CYS A 66 0.19 -5.50 -0.82
C CYS A 66 0.87 -4.13 -1.06
N LEU A 67 0.09 -3.05 -1.02
CA LEU A 67 0.60 -1.68 -1.17
C LEU A 67 1.57 -1.31 -0.05
N MET A 68 1.27 -1.70 1.19
CA MET A 68 2.16 -1.52 2.34
C MET A 68 3.48 -2.27 2.17
N CYS A 69 3.43 -3.53 1.74
CA CYS A 69 4.63 -4.29 1.40
C CYS A 69 5.47 -3.58 0.32
N CYS A 70 4.82 -2.98 -0.68
CA CYS A 70 5.51 -2.21 -1.71
C CYS A 70 6.18 -0.95 -1.13
N LEU A 71 5.51 -0.20 -0.25
CA LEU A 71 6.07 1.00 0.40
C LEU A 71 7.27 0.68 1.29
N ILE A 72 7.22 -0.43 2.04
CA ILE A 72 8.36 -0.90 2.84
C ILE A 72 9.55 -1.23 1.93
N ASN A 73 9.31 -1.94 0.82
CA ASN A 73 10.36 -2.25 -0.16
C ASN A 73 10.93 -0.99 -0.81
N TYR A 74 10.10 0.02 -1.11
CA TYR A 74 10.53 1.31 -1.64
C TYR A 74 11.52 1.98 -0.68
N HIS A 75 11.18 2.09 0.60
CA HIS A 75 12.05 2.69 1.60
C HIS A 75 13.32 1.88 1.85
N ALA A 76 13.25 0.55 1.79
CA ALA A 76 14.45 -0.29 1.86
C ALA A 76 15.41 -0.01 0.69
N ILE A 77 14.90 0.24 -0.52
CA ILE A 77 15.71 0.63 -1.69
C ILE A 77 16.30 2.03 -1.49
N GLU A 78 15.53 2.99 -0.98
CA GLU A 78 16.00 4.35 -0.70
C GLU A 78 17.13 4.37 0.33
N VAL A 79 16.98 3.61 1.43
CA VAL A 79 18.01 3.44 2.46
C VAL A 79 19.26 2.78 1.87
N LYS A 80 19.11 1.77 1.00
CA LYS A 80 20.25 1.17 0.30
C LYS A 80 20.98 2.18 -0.59
N ILE A 81 20.25 3.05 -1.29
CA ILE A 81 20.86 4.12 -2.11
C ILE A 81 21.65 5.08 -1.21
N ALA A 82 21.06 5.51 -0.07
CA ALA A 82 21.72 6.40 0.89
C ALA A 82 22.99 5.77 1.49
N LEU A 83 22.93 4.48 1.83
CA LEU A 83 24.06 3.72 2.35
C LEU A 83 25.23 3.66 1.35
N ILE A 84 24.91 3.40 0.08
CA ILE A 84 25.91 3.35 -1.01
C ILE A 84 26.56 4.73 -1.24
N ASP A 85 25.81 5.82 -1.03
CA ASP A 85 26.32 7.19 -1.15
C ASP A 85 27.19 7.61 0.04
N SER A 86 26.78 7.27 1.27
CA SER A 86 27.55 7.58 2.47
C SER A 86 28.75 6.65 2.69
N GLY A 87 28.75 5.45 2.10
CA GLY A 87 29.81 4.44 2.31
C GLY A 87 29.84 3.87 3.74
N ALA A 88 28.81 4.12 4.54
CA ALA A 88 28.62 3.56 5.89
C ALA A 88 28.00 2.15 5.80
N ASP A 89 28.18 1.30 6.83
CA ASP A 89 27.58 -0.04 6.90
C ASP A 89 26.22 -0.06 7.65
N ASP A 90 25.90 1.00 8.40
CA ASP A 90 24.74 1.05 9.29
C ASP A 90 23.47 1.60 8.61
N TRP A 91 22.79 0.74 7.86
CA TRP A 91 21.48 1.03 7.25
C TRP A 91 20.39 1.40 8.26
N ARG A 92 20.54 0.96 9.52
CA ARG A 92 19.57 1.20 10.61
C ARG A 92 19.46 2.67 11.02
N VAL A 93 20.52 3.47 10.84
CA VAL A 93 20.56 4.89 11.24
C VAL A 93 19.86 5.79 10.21
N ALA A 94 19.77 5.36 8.96
CA ALA A 94 19.09 6.09 7.88
C ALA A 94 17.56 5.83 7.83
N VAL A 95 17.06 4.86 8.60
CA VAL A 95 15.63 4.55 8.68
C VAL A 95 14.96 5.48 9.71
N SER A 96 14.22 6.50 9.25
CA SER A 96 13.34 7.29 10.14
C SER A 96 12.11 6.48 10.54
N MET A 97 12.16 5.87 11.72
CA MET A 97 11.07 5.09 12.32
C MET A 97 9.76 5.88 12.42
N ASP A 98 9.81 7.20 12.61
CA ASP A 98 8.63 8.08 12.64
C ASP A 98 7.72 7.96 11.42
N ARG A 99 8.32 7.78 10.23
CA ARG A 99 7.58 7.71 8.97
C ARG A 99 6.91 6.34 8.79
N ILE A 100 7.56 5.27 9.23
CA ILE A 100 7.02 3.91 9.27
C ILE A 100 5.89 3.81 10.29
N ILE A 101 6.06 4.42 11.46
CA ILE A 101 5.06 4.39 12.54
C ILE A 101 3.80 5.16 12.14
N LYS A 102 3.92 6.37 11.55
CA LYS A 102 2.77 7.12 11.03
C LYS A 102 2.00 6.35 9.96
N LEU A 103 2.72 5.73 9.01
CA LEU A 103 2.11 4.92 7.95
C LEU A 103 1.43 3.66 8.53
N SER A 104 2.05 3.01 9.52
CA SER A 104 1.43 1.86 10.21
C SER A 104 0.22 2.25 11.05
N MET A 105 0.19 3.46 11.63
CA MET A 105 -0.98 3.98 12.35
C MET A 105 -2.12 4.31 11.41
N GLU A 106 -1.89 5.01 10.30
CA GLU A 106 -2.91 5.22 9.27
C GLU A 106 -3.45 3.89 8.73
N LEU A 107 -2.57 2.89 8.56
CA LEU A 107 -2.94 1.54 8.15
C LEU A 107 -3.80 0.81 9.19
N ALA A 108 -3.46 0.91 10.47
CA ALA A 108 -4.25 0.32 11.55
C ALA A 108 -5.63 0.99 11.63
N ILE A 109 -5.71 2.30 11.42
CA ILE A 109 -6.96 3.07 11.42
C ILE A 109 -7.81 2.70 10.19
N CYS A 110 -7.20 2.54 9.01
CA CYS A 110 -7.90 2.11 7.78
C CYS A 110 -8.27 0.62 7.77
N ALA A 111 -7.53 -0.25 8.48
CA ALA A 111 -7.89 -1.66 8.67
C ALA A 111 -9.03 -1.85 9.67
N VAL A 112 -9.24 -0.88 10.58
CA VAL A 112 -10.29 -0.91 11.60
C VAL A 112 -11.66 -0.43 11.06
N CYS A 113 -11.75 0.15 9.86
CA CYS A 113 -13.02 0.59 9.26
C CYS A 113 -13.17 0.13 7.79
N PRO A 114 -14.33 -0.43 7.36
CA PRO A 114 -15.63 -0.38 8.02
C PRO A 114 -15.97 -1.70 8.72
N PHE A 115 -16.09 -1.68 10.04
CA PHE A 115 -16.78 -2.72 10.77
C PHE A 115 -18.26 -2.67 10.38
N PRO A 116 -18.83 -3.72 9.76
CA PRO A 116 -20.27 -3.78 9.52
C PRO A 116 -20.97 -3.94 10.86
N GLY A 117 -21.46 -2.82 11.38
CA GLY A 117 -22.58 -2.77 12.32
C GLY A 117 -23.85 -2.44 11.56
#